data_AF-A0AA88AN18-F1
#
_entry.id   AF-A0AA88AN18-F1
#
_cell.length_a   1.000
_cell.length_b   1.000
_cell.length_c   1.000
_cell.angle_alpha   90.00
_cell.angle_beta   90.00
_cell.angle_gamma   90.00
#
_symmetry.space_group_name_H-M   'P 1'
#
loop_
_entity.id
_entity.type
_entity.pdbx_description
1 polymer ?
#
loop_
_entity_poly.entity_id
_entity_poly.type
_entity_poly.pdbx_seq_one_letter_code
_entity_poly.pdbx_strand_id
1 'polypeptide(L)'
;MRVSGAPHLVILSLLLLNMLNYIGSCGISGSIPSTFANLRNLVTVWAPDLELTGRIPDFIGNWTKLTTLRLQGNSFEGSIPMTFSHMTSLKELRLSDILNGSSSSLAFIKDMKSLNILVLRNNRISDSIPADIGDYKNLEHLFLGNNNLNGTLPQQKINSLLNIDVSYNNLLGTLPSWVNGKDLQLNLVSNNFTLDSSTNSALPSGLNCLQRNFPCNRGDGRYYNLGIKCGGPQITSSNGIVYEKDDETLGPASYFVSSTKRWATARLSASSLRYYGLGLENGNYIVILQFAEIAFANSLTWTNHGRRVFDIFIQSNPNPKSLIITAAAAATIAILPKNESRNFDELSLSPYRRNPRNVHALEFAIELGKVELPTMEIVCEAFEAAATATLSKIEEACIIYRPHHCRIARSSKNFCSHRQRVTRSPELLQSSVVKKKNSELVIKDFDIRKEAGGVSFQAVQKEFKATVSQNYLEIHLFWAGKGTCCIPNPATYGPIISTISATPGKSVP
;
A
#
# COMPACT_ATOMS: atom_id res chain seq x y z
N MET A 1 28.10 -18.92 3.33
CA MET A 1 28.40 -19.17 4.75
C MET A 1 27.52 -18.26 5.58
N ARG A 2 26.62 -18.82 6.41
CA ARG A 2 25.93 -18.06 7.45
C ARG A 2 26.94 -17.82 8.56
N VAL A 3 27.31 -16.57 8.83
CA VAL A 3 28.11 -16.23 10.02
C VAL A 3 27.13 -16.01 11.16
N SER A 4 26.66 -17.11 11.75
CA SER A 4 25.96 -17.09 13.03
C SER A 4 27.00 -17.13 14.14
N GLY A 5 27.17 -16.00 14.84
CA GLY A 5 27.89 -15.93 16.10
C GLY A 5 29.28 -15.30 16.03
N ALA A 6 29.35 -13.96 16.13
CA ALA A 6 30.45 -13.23 16.78
C ALA A 6 30.09 -11.71 16.86
N PRO A 7 29.80 -11.13 18.04
CA PRO A 7 29.49 -9.70 18.16
C PRO A 7 30.72 -8.78 17.99
N HIS A 8 31.94 -9.35 17.91
CA HIS A 8 33.19 -8.58 17.98
C HIS A 8 33.90 -8.35 16.65
N LEU A 9 33.48 -8.99 15.54
CA LEU A 9 34.08 -8.76 14.21
C LEU A 9 33.30 -7.78 13.31
N VAL A 10 32.09 -7.38 13.69
CA VAL A 10 31.31 -6.35 12.96
C VAL A 10 31.89 -4.94 13.14
N ILE A 11 32.81 -4.77 14.10
CA ILE A 11 33.45 -3.49 14.41
C ILE A 11 34.67 -3.22 13.50
N LEU A 12 35.23 -4.22 12.80
CA LEU A 12 36.39 -4.01 11.92
C LEU A 12 36.04 -3.59 10.47
N SER A 13 34.77 -3.66 10.04
CA SER A 13 34.34 -3.16 8.72
C SER A 13 33.90 -1.69 8.72
N LEU A 14 33.98 -1.00 9.86
CA LEU A 14 33.68 0.44 10.01
C LEU A 14 34.91 1.35 9.83
N LEU A 15 36.08 0.78 9.53
CA LEU A 15 37.32 1.50 9.23
C LEU A 15 37.40 2.06 7.79
N LEU A 16 36.32 2.02 7.01
CA LEU A 16 36.22 2.75 5.72
C LEU A 16 35.25 3.93 5.84
N LEU A 17 35.55 4.80 6.82
CA LEU A 17 35.10 6.19 6.91
C LEU A 17 35.57 6.98 5.68
N ASN A 18 34.80 6.91 4.59
CA ASN A 18 34.58 7.97 3.58
C ASN A 18 33.82 7.47 2.34
N MET A 19 33.57 6.17 2.19
CA MET A 19 32.90 5.61 1.00
C MET A 19 32.07 4.38 1.39
N LEU A 20 30.95 4.57 2.10
CA LEU A 20 29.89 3.56 2.23
C LEU A 20 29.08 3.50 0.92
N ASN A 21 29.76 3.27 -0.21
CA ASN A 21 29.16 3.36 -1.55
C ASN A 21 28.51 2.07 -2.02
N TYR A 22 28.85 0.90 -1.49
CA TYR A 22 28.22 -0.37 -1.88
C TYR A 22 28.40 -1.42 -0.79
N ILE A 23 27.47 -1.48 0.16
CA ILE A 23 27.22 -2.72 0.91
C ILE A 23 25.92 -3.27 0.37
N GLY A 24 26.00 -4.03 -0.72
CA GLY A 24 24.89 -4.85 -1.20
C GLY A 24 25.10 -6.28 -0.75
N SER A 25 24.22 -6.80 0.11
CA SER A 25 24.11 -8.22 0.47
C SER A 25 25.37 -8.87 1.09
N CYS A 26 25.94 -8.28 2.15
CA CYS A 26 26.95 -8.95 2.98
C CYS A 26 26.35 -9.94 4.00
N GLY A 27 25.03 -10.22 3.95
CA GLY A 27 24.34 -10.99 4.99
C GLY A 27 24.30 -10.30 6.36
N ILE A 28 24.58 -8.99 6.39
CA ILE A 28 24.31 -8.13 7.54
C ILE A 28 22.79 -8.17 7.74
N SER A 29 22.35 -8.35 8.98
CA SER A 29 20.95 -8.41 9.39
C SER A 29 20.89 -8.02 10.87
N GLY A 30 19.68 -7.83 11.40
CA GLY A 30 19.48 -7.40 12.78
C GLY A 30 19.28 -5.89 12.91
N SER A 31 19.19 -5.40 14.15
CA SER A 31 18.92 -3.99 14.43
C SER A 31 20.17 -3.11 14.33
N ILE A 32 19.95 -1.83 14.03
CA ILE A 32 21.02 -0.82 14.04
C ILE A 32 21.54 -0.66 15.49
N PRO A 33 22.84 -0.92 15.77
CA PRO A 33 23.38 -0.87 17.12
C PRO A 33 23.35 0.52 17.76
N SER A 34 23.04 0.61 19.05
CA SER A 34 23.04 1.87 19.81
C SER A 34 24.40 2.57 19.87
N THR A 35 25.49 1.82 19.72
CA THR A 35 26.86 2.35 19.66
C THR A 35 27.08 3.33 18.50
N PHE A 36 26.25 3.27 17.45
CA PHE A 36 26.32 4.19 16.31
C PHE A 36 25.87 5.61 16.65
N ALA A 37 25.27 5.84 17.82
CA ALA A 37 24.96 7.18 18.33
C ALA A 37 26.20 8.11 18.38
N ASN A 38 27.40 7.53 18.46
CA ASN A 38 28.67 8.28 18.50
C ASN A 38 29.14 8.79 17.12
N LEU A 39 28.55 8.32 16.02
CA LEU A 39 28.97 8.64 14.65
C LEU A 39 28.44 10.01 14.15
N ARG A 40 28.59 11.07 14.96
CA ARG A 40 28.01 12.39 14.70
C ARG A 40 28.60 13.16 13.51
N ASN A 41 29.69 12.65 12.94
CA ASN A 41 30.37 13.26 11.79
C ASN A 41 29.98 12.65 10.44
N LEU A 42 29.00 11.73 10.42
CA LEU A 42 28.53 11.12 9.18
C LEU A 42 27.92 12.15 8.22
N VAL A 43 28.29 12.05 6.95
CA VAL A 43 27.75 12.87 5.86
C VAL A 43 26.84 12.06 4.94
N THR A 44 27.13 10.77 4.78
CA THR A 44 26.37 9.87 3.89
C THR A 44 26.24 8.50 4.54
N VAL A 45 25.01 7.98 4.55
CA VAL A 45 24.69 6.62 5.02
C VAL A 45 23.83 5.93 3.97
N TRP A 46 24.41 4.93 3.32
CA TRP A 46 23.69 4.02 2.43
C TRP A 46 23.68 2.63 3.05
N ALA A 47 22.50 2.19 3.43
CA ALA A 47 22.24 0.83 3.88
C ALA A 47 20.93 0.30 3.29
N PRO A 48 20.71 0.42 1.97
CA PRO A 48 19.56 -0.24 1.37
C PRO A 48 19.77 -1.75 1.42
N ASP A 49 18.69 -2.51 1.62
CA ASP A 49 18.66 -3.93 1.19
C ASP A 49 19.55 -4.84 2.03
N LEU A 50 19.69 -4.50 3.30
CA LEU A 50 20.54 -5.20 4.25
C LEU A 50 19.75 -6.02 5.26
N GLU A 51 18.48 -6.36 4.95
CA GLU A 51 17.62 -7.12 5.87
C GLU A 51 17.63 -6.57 7.31
N LEU A 52 17.88 -5.27 7.49
CA LEU A 52 17.96 -4.66 8.81
C LEU A 52 16.58 -4.71 9.46
N THR A 53 16.54 -5.06 10.74
CA THR A 53 15.30 -5.29 11.50
C THR A 53 15.16 -4.31 12.66
N GLY A 54 14.06 -4.43 13.41
CA GLY A 54 13.79 -3.57 14.56
C GLY A 54 13.40 -2.16 14.14
N ARG A 55 13.41 -1.22 15.09
CA ARG A 55 13.06 0.18 14.83
C ARG A 55 14.27 0.95 14.30
N ILE A 56 13.99 1.95 13.45
CA ILE A 56 14.99 2.98 13.12
C ILE A 56 15.29 3.75 14.42
N PRO A 57 16.54 3.76 14.92
CA PRO A 57 16.83 4.39 16.21
C PRO A 57 16.74 5.92 16.19
N ASP A 58 16.21 6.51 17.25
CA ASP A 58 16.03 7.96 17.38
C ASP A 58 17.35 8.74 17.32
N PHE A 59 18.48 8.13 17.73
CA PHE A 59 19.78 8.77 17.71
C PHE A 59 20.26 9.16 16.30
N ILE A 60 19.69 8.57 15.24
CA ILE A 60 20.01 8.94 13.85
C ILE A 60 19.68 10.41 13.60
N GLY A 61 18.65 10.95 14.26
CA GLY A 61 18.33 12.37 14.21
C GLY A 61 19.45 13.29 14.70
N ASN A 62 20.41 12.78 15.49
CA ASN A 62 21.56 13.56 15.98
C ASN A 62 22.72 13.63 14.98
N TRP A 63 22.63 12.97 13.83
CA TRP A 63 23.62 13.06 12.75
C TRP A 63 23.38 14.30 11.89
N THR A 64 23.48 15.49 12.49
CA THR A 64 23.07 16.77 11.88
C THR A 64 23.89 17.19 10.65
N LYS A 65 25.06 16.57 10.43
CA LYS A 65 25.91 16.77 9.22
C LYS A 65 25.49 15.92 8.02
N LEU A 66 24.50 15.03 8.20
CA LEU A 66 24.10 14.10 7.17
C LEU A 66 23.43 14.83 6.01
N THR A 67 23.87 14.53 4.79
CA THR A 67 23.29 15.05 3.55
C THR A 67 22.52 13.97 2.78
N THR A 68 22.85 12.70 2.99
CA THR A 68 22.19 11.57 2.30
C THR A 68 21.94 10.41 3.27
N LEU A 69 20.68 9.98 3.35
CA LEU A 69 20.25 8.81 4.12
C LEU A 69 19.40 7.88 3.24
N ARG A 70 19.87 6.65 3.02
CA ARG A 70 19.18 5.62 2.24
C ARG A 70 19.05 4.34 3.06
N LEU A 71 17.83 4.03 3.49
CA LEU A 71 17.48 2.86 4.30
C LEU A 71 16.34 2.02 3.70
N GLN A 72 16.01 2.22 2.42
CA GLN A 72 14.96 1.48 1.72
C GLN A 72 15.23 -0.04 1.66
N GLY A 73 14.18 -0.84 1.44
CA GLY A 73 14.35 -2.29 1.19
C GLY A 73 14.82 -3.11 2.40
N ASN A 74 14.69 -2.58 3.61
CA ASN A 74 14.97 -3.29 4.85
C ASN A 74 13.69 -3.82 5.50
N SER A 75 13.82 -4.51 6.62
CA SER A 75 12.72 -5.06 7.41
C SER A 75 12.47 -4.25 8.69
N PHE A 76 12.60 -2.92 8.60
CA PHE A 76 12.34 -2.02 9.73
C PHE A 76 10.86 -2.06 10.15
N GLU A 77 10.62 -1.86 11.44
CA GLU A 77 9.30 -1.77 12.04
C GLU A 77 9.17 -0.50 12.89
N GLY A 78 7.94 -0.21 13.34
CA GLY A 78 7.62 1.01 14.06
C GLY A 78 7.35 2.19 13.14
N SER A 79 7.52 3.40 13.67
CA SER A 79 7.35 4.65 12.95
C SER A 79 8.70 5.26 12.57
N ILE A 80 8.71 6.13 11.56
CA ILE A 80 9.84 7.00 11.26
C ILE A 80 10.06 7.93 12.47
N PRO A 81 11.29 8.01 13.03
CA PRO A 81 11.57 8.85 14.19
C PRO A 81 11.31 10.34 13.93
N MET A 82 10.57 10.99 14.83
CA MET A 82 10.36 12.44 14.76
C MET A 82 11.65 13.24 14.94
N THR A 83 12.69 12.65 15.55
CA THR A 83 14.03 13.26 15.69
C THR A 83 14.71 13.52 14.35
N PHE A 84 14.22 12.96 13.25
CA PHE A 84 14.74 13.25 11.91
C PHE A 84 14.55 14.72 11.51
N SER A 85 13.63 15.45 12.17
CA SER A 85 13.44 16.89 11.99
C SER A 85 14.71 17.70 12.29
N HIS A 86 15.64 17.18 13.09
CA HIS A 86 16.91 17.84 13.38
C HIS A 86 17.90 17.82 12.21
N MET A 87 17.72 16.93 11.21
CA MET A 87 18.62 16.76 10.07
C MET A 87 18.30 17.76 8.94
N THR A 88 18.29 19.05 9.22
CA THR A 88 17.90 20.11 8.26
C THR A 88 18.88 20.28 7.07
N SER A 89 20.09 19.71 7.17
CA SER A 89 21.09 19.68 6.09
C SER A 89 20.86 18.55 5.07
N LEU A 90 19.87 17.68 5.31
CA LEU A 90 19.62 16.50 4.47
C LEU A 90 19.10 16.92 3.09
N LYS A 91 19.74 16.39 2.05
CA LYS A 91 19.39 16.60 0.63
C LYS A 91 18.65 15.41 0.04
N GLU A 92 18.93 14.21 0.54
CA GLU A 92 18.29 13.00 0.07
C GLU A 92 17.90 12.10 1.23
N LEU A 93 16.60 11.79 1.30
CA LEU A 93 16.02 10.84 2.23
C LEU A 93 15.27 9.76 1.45
N ARG A 94 15.69 8.50 1.63
CA ARG A 94 14.96 7.33 1.10
C ARG A 94 14.66 6.34 2.20
N LEU A 95 13.38 6.24 2.54
CA LEU A 95 12.82 5.24 3.45
C LEU A 95 11.68 4.53 2.73
N SER A 96 11.65 3.20 2.82
CA SER A 96 10.49 2.44 2.37
C SER A 96 10.28 1.16 3.17
N ASP A 97 9.09 0.60 2.99
CA ASP A 97 8.72 -0.74 3.44
C ASP A 97 8.65 -0.90 4.97
N ILE A 98 8.43 0.22 5.68
CA ILE A 98 8.15 0.23 7.13
C ILE A 98 6.66 -0.09 7.32
N LEU A 99 6.34 -1.38 7.23
CA LEU A 99 4.97 -1.89 7.15
C LEU A 99 4.45 -2.49 8.44
N ASN A 100 5.21 -2.52 9.53
CA ASN A 100 4.79 -3.07 10.82
C ASN A 100 4.89 -2.00 11.91
N GLY A 101 3.99 -2.01 12.90
CA GLY A 101 3.94 -1.01 13.97
C GLY A 101 3.04 0.20 13.68
N SER A 102 3.26 1.27 14.46
CA SER A 102 2.50 2.52 14.45
C SER A 102 2.64 3.31 13.13
N SER A 103 1.66 4.13 12.79
CA SER A 103 1.75 5.03 11.64
C SER A 103 2.83 6.09 11.83
N SER A 104 3.39 6.55 10.71
CA SER A 104 4.34 7.67 10.66
C SER A 104 3.62 8.97 10.28
N SER A 105 4.19 10.12 10.64
CA SER A 105 3.71 11.46 10.27
C SER A 105 4.69 12.13 9.30
N LEU A 106 4.21 13.08 8.49
CA LEU A 106 5.06 13.97 7.67
C LEU A 106 5.53 15.20 8.46
N ALA A 107 5.12 15.40 9.71
CA ALA A 107 5.50 16.58 10.48
C ALA A 107 7.02 16.74 10.65
N PHE A 108 7.79 15.65 10.63
CA PHE A 108 9.25 15.71 10.79
C PHE A 108 9.95 16.41 9.62
N ILE A 109 9.35 16.43 8.41
CA ILE A 109 10.00 17.06 7.25
C ILE A 109 9.85 18.57 7.23
N LYS A 110 8.97 19.16 8.05
CA LYS A 110 8.56 20.59 7.99
C LYS A 110 9.72 21.56 7.69
N ASP A 111 10.82 21.44 8.44
CA ASP A 111 11.98 22.34 8.36
C ASP A 111 13.14 21.80 7.51
N MET A 112 12.99 20.63 6.87
CA MET A 112 14.00 19.98 6.03
C MET A 112 14.01 20.57 4.60
N LYS A 113 14.08 21.90 4.47
CA LYS A 113 13.98 22.63 3.19
C LYS A 113 15.18 22.45 2.24
N SER A 114 16.23 21.76 2.70
CA SER A 114 17.40 21.39 1.89
C SER A 114 17.18 20.15 1.01
N LEU A 115 16.03 19.47 1.14
CA LEU A 115 15.74 18.23 0.42
C LEU A 115 15.60 18.46 -1.10
N ASN A 116 16.31 17.63 -1.86
CA ASN A 116 16.18 17.45 -3.31
C ASN A 116 15.37 16.20 -3.65
N ILE A 117 15.56 15.13 -2.87
CA ILE A 117 14.93 13.83 -3.08
C ILE A 117 14.28 13.36 -1.78
N LEU A 118 12.96 13.18 -1.81
CA LEU A 118 12.20 12.62 -0.72
C LEU A 118 11.43 11.38 -1.19
N VAL A 119 11.85 10.21 -0.72
CA VAL A 119 11.17 8.93 -0.96
C VAL A 119 10.70 8.37 0.37
N LEU A 120 9.39 8.35 0.59
CA LEU A 120 8.75 7.83 1.81
C LEU A 120 7.62 6.84 1.48
N ARG A 121 7.87 5.90 0.57
CA ARG A 121 6.83 4.98 0.07
C ARG A 121 6.63 3.78 0.97
N ASN A 122 5.44 3.20 0.98
CA ASN A 122 5.15 1.99 1.76
C ASN A 122 5.46 2.15 3.28
N ASN A 123 5.20 3.33 3.87
CA ASN A 123 5.59 3.65 5.26
C ASN A 123 4.40 3.88 6.20
N ARG A 124 3.18 3.49 5.79
CA ARG A 124 1.93 3.67 6.55
C ARG A 124 1.71 5.12 7.05
N ILE A 125 2.16 6.11 6.28
CA ILE A 125 2.05 7.52 6.67
C ILE A 125 0.58 7.94 6.60
N SER A 126 0.01 8.40 7.71
CA SER A 126 -1.42 8.74 7.83
C SER A 126 -1.62 10.23 8.13
N ASP A 127 -1.09 11.07 7.27
CA ASP A 127 -1.02 12.53 7.43
C ASP A 127 -1.54 13.25 6.18
N SER A 128 -1.70 14.57 6.25
CA SER A 128 -1.88 15.40 5.06
C SER A 128 -0.52 15.83 4.49
N ILE A 129 -0.45 16.07 3.19
CA ILE A 129 0.72 16.72 2.59
C ILE A 129 0.78 18.16 3.14
N PRO A 130 1.90 18.61 3.74
CA PRO A 130 2.00 19.95 4.31
C PRO A 130 1.68 21.06 3.29
N ALA A 131 0.89 22.05 3.70
CA ALA A 131 0.50 23.15 2.81
C ALA A 131 1.69 24.03 2.37
N ASP A 132 2.72 24.11 3.21
CA ASP A 132 3.99 24.82 2.99
C ASP A 132 5.03 23.97 2.24
N ILE A 133 4.62 22.84 1.64
CA ILE A 133 5.54 22.03 0.82
C ILE A 133 6.03 22.78 -0.42
N GLY A 134 5.31 23.82 -0.86
CA GLY A 134 5.75 24.74 -1.92
C GLY A 134 7.05 25.49 -1.60
N ASP A 135 7.43 25.61 -0.32
CA ASP A 135 8.65 26.31 0.12
C ASP A 135 9.94 25.52 -0.11
N TYR A 136 9.85 24.25 -0.51
CA TYR A 136 11.00 23.37 -0.74
C TYR A 136 11.62 23.66 -2.11
N LYS A 137 12.37 24.75 -2.20
CA LYS A 137 12.89 25.31 -3.45
C LYS A 137 13.79 24.35 -4.25
N ASN A 138 14.41 23.37 -3.60
CA ASN A 138 15.31 22.42 -4.25
C ASN A 138 14.68 21.04 -4.51
N LEU A 139 13.42 20.81 -4.12
CA LEU A 139 12.81 19.49 -4.16
C LEU A 139 12.38 19.10 -5.58
N GLU A 140 13.15 18.19 -6.18
CA GLU A 140 12.96 17.70 -7.55
C GLU A 140 12.11 16.42 -7.59
N HIS A 141 12.23 15.58 -6.56
CA HIS A 141 11.68 14.24 -6.55
C HIS A 141 10.90 13.97 -5.26
N LEU A 142 9.57 13.89 -5.37
CA LEU A 142 8.68 13.61 -4.23
C LEU A 142 7.90 12.32 -4.47
N PHE A 143 8.20 11.28 -3.69
CA PHE A 143 7.51 10.00 -3.81
C PHE A 143 6.93 9.55 -2.48
N LEU A 144 5.60 9.66 -2.37
CA LEU A 144 4.79 9.36 -1.19
C LEU A 144 3.75 8.25 -1.49
N GLY A 145 3.90 7.54 -2.60
CA GLY A 145 2.99 6.48 -3.00
C GLY A 145 2.85 5.33 -1.98
N ASN A 146 1.71 4.64 -2.01
CA ASN A 146 1.35 3.54 -1.09
C ASN A 146 1.46 3.94 0.40
N ASN A 147 0.75 4.99 0.80
CA ASN A 147 0.62 5.40 2.19
C ASN A 147 -0.87 5.52 2.55
N ASN A 148 -1.15 6.19 3.66
CA ASN A 148 -2.50 6.49 4.12
C ASN A 148 -2.74 8.01 4.15
N LEU A 149 -2.09 8.76 3.25
CA LEU A 149 -2.23 10.20 3.19
C LEU A 149 -3.69 10.60 2.95
N ASN A 150 -4.10 11.72 3.52
CA ASN A 150 -5.44 12.28 3.39
C ASN A 150 -5.37 13.78 3.05
N GLY A 151 -6.53 14.45 2.99
CA GLY A 151 -6.61 15.85 2.58
C GLY A 151 -6.42 16.02 1.06
N THR A 152 -6.07 17.23 0.64
CA THR A 152 -5.94 17.60 -0.77
C THR A 152 -4.48 17.72 -1.21
N LEU A 153 -4.25 17.76 -2.52
CA LEU A 153 -2.97 18.26 -3.03
C LEU A 153 -2.79 19.75 -2.66
N PRO A 154 -1.55 20.20 -2.40
CA PRO A 154 -1.27 21.60 -2.10
C PRO A 154 -1.55 22.48 -3.32
N GLN A 155 -2.12 23.66 -3.10
CA GLN A 155 -2.42 24.60 -4.19
C GLN A 155 -1.15 25.27 -4.75
N GLN A 156 -0.13 25.45 -3.90
CA GLN A 156 1.15 26.00 -4.31
C GLN A 156 2.00 24.92 -4.99
N LYS A 157 2.53 25.24 -6.18
CA LYS A 157 3.46 24.36 -6.90
C LYS A 157 4.85 24.45 -6.27
N ILE A 158 5.50 23.30 -6.14
CA ILE A 158 6.96 23.23 -5.95
C ILE A 158 7.62 23.46 -7.31
N ASN A 159 8.26 24.62 -7.51
CA ASN A 159 8.72 25.04 -8.83
C ASN A 159 9.82 24.15 -9.41
N SER A 160 10.65 23.51 -8.58
CA SER A 160 11.72 22.60 -8.97
C SER A 160 11.26 21.17 -9.23
N LEU A 161 9.99 20.84 -8.97
CA LEU A 161 9.52 19.45 -8.98
C LEU A 161 9.47 18.88 -10.40
N LEU A 162 10.16 17.75 -10.58
CA LEU A 162 10.21 16.98 -11.82
C LEU A 162 9.35 15.71 -11.72
N ASN A 163 9.28 15.11 -10.54
CA ASN A 163 8.48 13.91 -10.30
C ASN A 163 7.66 14.00 -9.01
N ILE A 164 6.37 13.65 -9.10
CA ILE A 164 5.48 13.49 -7.97
C ILE A 164 4.69 12.18 -8.03
N ASP A 165 4.89 11.30 -7.06
CA ASP A 165 4.05 10.11 -6.88
C ASP A 165 3.31 10.20 -5.55
N VAL A 166 1.99 10.30 -5.63
CA VAL A 166 1.10 10.24 -4.46
C VAL A 166 0.06 9.13 -4.63
N SER A 167 0.31 8.18 -5.53
CA SER A 167 -0.61 7.11 -5.82
C SER A 167 -0.88 6.21 -4.60
N TYR A 168 -2.00 5.50 -4.60
CA TYR A 168 -2.36 4.58 -3.50
C TYR A 168 -2.39 5.27 -2.13
N ASN A 169 -3.16 6.35 -2.06
CA ASN A 169 -3.43 7.10 -0.83
C ASN A 169 -4.95 7.33 -0.67
N ASN A 170 -5.36 8.20 0.25
CA ASN A 170 -6.75 8.62 0.45
C ASN A 170 -6.94 10.11 0.09
N LEU A 171 -6.11 10.67 -0.79
CA LEU A 171 -6.21 12.08 -1.17
C LEU A 171 -7.54 12.36 -1.87
N LEU A 172 -8.09 13.54 -1.64
CA LEU A 172 -9.40 13.98 -2.11
C LEU A 172 -9.35 15.41 -2.66
N GLY A 173 -10.49 15.89 -3.16
CA GLY A 173 -10.63 17.24 -3.70
C GLY A 173 -10.28 17.34 -5.19
N THR A 174 -10.27 18.57 -5.71
CA THR A 174 -9.91 18.87 -7.10
C THR A 174 -8.39 18.92 -7.28
N LEU A 175 -7.94 18.69 -8.51
CA LEU A 175 -6.53 18.79 -8.84
C LEU A 175 -6.11 20.27 -9.02
N PRO A 176 -5.01 20.72 -8.41
CA PRO A 176 -4.48 22.07 -8.62
C PRO A 176 -4.02 22.30 -10.06
N SER A 177 -4.02 23.55 -10.54
CA SER A 177 -3.67 23.89 -11.92
C SER A 177 -2.26 23.45 -12.36
N TRP A 178 -1.33 23.31 -11.41
CA TRP A 178 0.05 22.91 -11.70
C TRP A 178 0.21 21.45 -12.15
N VAL A 179 -0.81 20.60 -11.99
CA VAL A 179 -0.77 19.20 -12.48
C VAL A 179 -0.66 19.13 -13.99
N ASN A 180 -1.04 20.19 -14.71
CA ASN A 180 -0.95 20.28 -16.17
C ASN A 180 0.43 20.72 -16.67
N GLY A 181 1.45 20.78 -15.80
CA GLY A 181 2.81 21.15 -16.19
C GLY A 181 3.43 20.14 -17.17
N LYS A 182 3.94 20.61 -18.31
CA LYS A 182 4.44 19.75 -19.40
C LYS A 182 5.67 18.90 -19.03
N ASP A 183 6.51 19.37 -18.10
CA ASP A 183 7.75 18.69 -17.70
C ASP A 183 7.61 17.91 -16.37
N LEU A 184 6.40 17.85 -15.81
CA LEU A 184 6.14 17.17 -14.55
C LEU A 184 5.63 15.75 -14.81
N GLN A 185 6.37 14.74 -14.35
CA GLN A 185 5.83 13.39 -14.30
C GLN A 185 5.07 13.20 -12.99
N LEU A 186 3.82 12.78 -13.11
CA LEU A 186 2.93 12.62 -11.97
C LEU A 186 2.23 11.26 -11.99
N ASN A 187 2.10 10.68 -10.79
CA ASN A 187 1.27 9.50 -10.58
C ASN A 187 0.24 9.77 -9.47
N LEU A 188 -1.03 9.78 -9.88
CA LEU A 188 -2.19 10.10 -9.03
C LEU A 188 -3.14 8.90 -8.85
N VAL A 189 -2.78 7.72 -9.37
CA VAL A 189 -3.69 6.56 -9.38
C VAL A 189 -4.04 6.11 -7.96
N SER A 190 -5.20 5.47 -7.80
CA SER A 190 -5.69 4.92 -6.55
C SER A 190 -5.81 5.97 -5.43
N ASN A 191 -6.46 7.09 -5.74
CA ASN A 191 -6.88 8.15 -4.81
C ASN A 191 -8.38 8.44 -4.97
N ASN A 192 -8.92 9.42 -4.23
CA ASN A 192 -10.33 9.83 -4.26
C ASN A 192 -10.50 11.24 -4.87
N PHE A 193 -9.74 11.58 -5.92
CA PHE A 193 -9.83 12.91 -6.51
C PHE A 193 -11.14 13.12 -7.28
N THR A 194 -11.66 14.34 -7.20
CA THR A 194 -12.73 14.81 -8.08
C THR A 194 -12.09 15.31 -9.37
N LEU A 195 -12.27 14.56 -10.45
CA LEU A 195 -11.67 14.87 -11.74
C LEU A 195 -12.66 15.67 -12.59
N ASP A 196 -12.27 16.89 -12.95
CA ASP A 196 -12.96 17.72 -13.92
C ASP A 196 -12.15 17.69 -15.23
N SER A 197 -12.75 17.12 -16.29
CA SER A 197 -12.10 16.95 -17.59
C SER A 197 -11.80 18.27 -18.29
N SER A 198 -12.47 19.36 -17.93
CA SER A 198 -12.25 20.67 -18.55
C SER A 198 -10.95 21.33 -18.06
N THR A 199 -10.56 21.08 -16.81
CA THR A 199 -9.42 21.71 -16.15
C THR A 199 -8.16 20.85 -16.17
N ASN A 200 -8.26 19.56 -16.50
CA ASN A 200 -7.15 18.58 -16.38
C ASN A 200 -6.80 17.91 -17.72
N SER A 201 -6.97 18.62 -18.82
CA SER A 201 -6.81 18.09 -20.18
C SER A 201 -5.39 17.64 -20.53
N ALA A 202 -4.38 18.10 -19.79
CA ALA A 202 -2.98 17.70 -20.00
C ALA A 202 -2.61 16.36 -19.34
N LEU A 203 -3.48 15.80 -18.49
CA LEU A 203 -3.25 14.51 -17.85
C LEU A 203 -3.49 13.35 -18.83
N PRO A 204 -2.73 12.23 -18.71
CA PRO A 204 -3.05 11.03 -19.46
C PRO A 204 -4.51 10.60 -19.24
N SER A 205 -5.19 10.26 -20.32
CA SER A 205 -6.59 9.86 -20.29
C SER A 205 -6.81 8.62 -19.41
N GLY A 206 -8.03 8.45 -18.89
CA GLY A 206 -8.39 7.27 -18.12
C GLY A 206 -7.99 7.30 -16.63
N LEU A 207 -7.43 8.40 -16.11
CA LEU A 207 -7.17 8.57 -14.68
C LEU A 207 -8.42 8.35 -13.82
N ASN A 208 -9.60 8.71 -14.32
CA ASN A 208 -10.88 8.47 -13.68
C ASN A 208 -11.12 6.97 -13.42
N CYS A 209 -10.66 6.10 -14.32
CA CYS A 209 -10.77 4.66 -14.16
C CYS A 209 -9.77 4.09 -13.18
N LEU A 210 -8.63 4.75 -13.01
CA LEU A 210 -7.59 4.39 -12.06
C LEU A 210 -7.73 5.10 -10.72
N GLN A 211 -8.83 5.81 -10.44
CA GLN A 211 -9.13 6.27 -9.08
C GLN A 211 -9.50 5.08 -8.19
N ARG A 212 -9.48 5.32 -6.87
CA ARG A 212 -9.76 4.30 -5.86
C ARG A 212 -11.12 3.66 -6.10
N ASN A 213 -11.16 2.37 -5.81
CA ASN A 213 -12.28 1.48 -6.11
C ASN A 213 -12.56 1.28 -7.61
N PHE A 214 -11.79 1.86 -8.53
CA PHE A 214 -11.94 1.64 -9.97
C PHE A 214 -13.39 1.88 -10.46
N PRO A 215 -13.81 3.15 -10.58
CA PRO A 215 -15.22 3.48 -10.85
C PRO A 215 -15.66 3.19 -12.31
N CYS A 216 -14.73 3.01 -13.24
CA CYS A 216 -15.06 2.70 -14.64
C CYS A 216 -15.35 1.21 -14.87
N ASN A 217 -16.07 0.94 -15.96
CA ASN A 217 -16.34 -0.42 -16.46
C ASN A 217 -16.95 -1.35 -15.40
N ARG A 218 -17.75 -0.79 -14.47
CA ARG A 218 -18.49 -1.54 -13.46
C ARG A 218 -19.81 -2.08 -14.00
N GLY A 219 -20.23 -3.22 -13.47
CA GLY A 219 -21.50 -3.87 -13.81
C GLY A 219 -21.25 -5.15 -14.61
N ASP A 220 -21.99 -5.31 -15.71
CA ASP A 220 -21.78 -6.42 -16.62
C ASP A 220 -20.37 -6.31 -17.21
N GLY A 221 -19.54 -7.33 -16.94
CA GLY A 221 -18.17 -7.37 -17.43
C GLY A 221 -18.12 -7.20 -18.95
N ARG A 222 -17.15 -6.43 -19.44
CA ARG A 222 -17.01 -6.12 -20.87
C ARG A 222 -16.10 -7.10 -21.60
N TYR A 223 -15.17 -7.68 -20.86
CA TYR A 223 -14.13 -8.55 -21.40
C TYR A 223 -14.05 -9.83 -20.57
N TYR A 224 -14.20 -10.97 -21.24
CA TYR A 224 -14.02 -12.26 -20.58
C TYR A 224 -12.55 -12.59 -20.37
N ASN A 225 -11.62 -12.02 -21.16
CA ASN A 225 -10.18 -12.26 -21.06
C ASN A 225 -9.32 -10.98 -21.20
N LEU A 226 -8.04 -11.10 -20.86
CA LEU A 226 -7.01 -10.07 -20.99
C LEU A 226 -5.78 -10.66 -21.70
N GLY A 227 -5.18 -9.89 -22.60
CA GLY A 227 -3.87 -10.15 -23.17
C GLY A 227 -3.13 -8.83 -23.34
N ILE A 228 -1.91 -8.74 -22.79
CA ILE A 228 -1.02 -7.59 -22.92
C ILE A 228 0.32 -8.11 -23.42
N LYS A 229 0.82 -7.52 -24.50
CA LYS A 229 2.16 -7.76 -25.02
C LYS A 229 3.05 -6.58 -24.64
N CYS A 230 3.88 -6.81 -23.63
CA CYS A 230 4.80 -5.84 -23.07
C CYS A 230 6.03 -5.76 -23.97
N GLY A 231 6.01 -4.81 -24.91
CA GLY A 231 7.03 -4.60 -25.92
C GLY A 231 6.71 -5.22 -27.29
N GLY A 232 6.83 -4.41 -28.33
CA GLY A 232 6.65 -4.77 -29.73
C GLY A 232 5.18 -4.79 -30.18
N PRO A 233 4.92 -5.14 -31.46
CA PRO A 233 3.58 -5.05 -32.03
C PRO A 233 2.61 -6.02 -31.36
N GLN A 234 1.31 -5.67 -31.39
CA GLN A 234 0.22 -6.53 -30.95
C GLN A 234 0.27 -7.88 -31.69
N ILE A 235 -0.05 -8.96 -30.97
CA ILE A 235 -0.13 -10.31 -31.54
C ILE A 235 -1.47 -10.95 -31.18
N THR A 236 -1.90 -11.91 -31.99
CA THR A 236 -3.04 -12.77 -31.69
C THR A 236 -2.53 -14.20 -31.59
N SER A 237 -2.83 -14.84 -30.48
CA SER A 237 -2.46 -16.24 -30.25
C SER A 237 -3.37 -17.20 -31.02
N SER A 238 -2.95 -18.46 -31.15
CA SER A 238 -3.70 -19.50 -31.88
C SER A 238 -5.09 -19.79 -31.31
N ASN A 239 -5.30 -19.51 -30.02
CA ASN A 239 -6.60 -19.65 -29.35
C ASN A 239 -7.47 -18.37 -29.44
N GLY A 240 -7.06 -17.38 -30.24
CA GLY A 240 -7.82 -16.16 -30.49
C GLY A 240 -7.65 -15.04 -29.45
N ILE A 241 -6.82 -15.22 -28.41
CA ILE A 241 -6.54 -14.14 -27.46
C ILE A 241 -5.68 -13.07 -28.14
N VAL A 242 -6.21 -11.85 -28.19
CA VAL A 242 -5.50 -10.65 -28.64
C VAL A 242 -4.66 -10.10 -27.50
N TYR A 243 -3.35 -10.02 -27.72
CA TYR A 243 -2.39 -9.39 -26.81
C TYR A 243 -2.12 -7.96 -27.28
N GLU A 244 -2.84 -7.00 -26.69
CA GLU A 244 -2.69 -5.58 -27.01
C GLU A 244 -1.27 -5.11 -26.68
N LYS A 245 -0.70 -4.29 -27.56
CA LYS A 245 0.67 -3.80 -27.38
C LYS A 245 0.77 -2.84 -26.19
N ASP A 246 1.81 -3.01 -25.40
CA ASP A 246 2.32 -2.07 -24.40
C ASP A 246 3.74 -1.67 -24.81
N ASP A 247 3.84 -0.58 -25.58
CA ASP A 247 5.12 0.03 -26.00
C ASP A 247 5.44 1.29 -25.18
N GLU A 248 4.71 1.50 -24.07
CA GLU A 248 4.76 2.75 -23.33
C GLU A 248 6.03 2.87 -22.50
N THR A 249 6.78 3.95 -22.73
CA THR A 249 7.97 4.24 -21.95
C THR A 249 7.59 5.08 -20.73
N LEU A 250 7.23 4.40 -19.65
CA LEU A 250 6.84 5.03 -18.40
C LEU A 250 8.05 5.55 -17.59
N GLY A 251 7.99 6.83 -17.22
CA GLY A 251 8.91 7.45 -16.28
C GLY A 251 8.65 7.03 -14.81
N PRO A 252 9.54 7.39 -13.87
CA PRO A 252 9.47 6.94 -12.48
C PRO A 252 8.14 7.26 -11.75
N ALA A 253 7.40 8.29 -12.13
CA ALA A 253 6.07 8.61 -11.59
C ALA A 253 5.09 8.85 -12.73
N SER A 254 4.51 7.78 -13.29
CA SER A 254 3.59 7.90 -14.43
C SER A 254 2.57 6.78 -14.47
N TYR A 255 1.52 6.97 -15.24
CA TYR A 255 0.54 5.94 -15.56
C TYR A 255 0.11 6.06 -17.01
N PHE A 256 -0.43 4.97 -17.54
CA PHE A 256 -0.99 4.90 -18.87
C PHE A 256 -2.24 4.03 -18.85
N VAL A 257 -3.23 4.41 -19.66
CA VAL A 257 -4.45 3.63 -19.88
C VAL A 257 -4.57 3.42 -21.37
N SER A 258 -4.80 2.16 -21.79
CA SER A 258 -4.94 1.82 -23.20
C SER A 258 -6.13 2.56 -23.82
N SER A 259 -6.05 2.83 -25.13
CA SER A 259 -7.15 3.46 -25.87
C SER A 259 -8.44 2.63 -25.84
N THR A 260 -8.29 1.30 -25.81
CA THR A 260 -9.39 0.33 -25.62
C THR A 260 -9.97 0.36 -24.21
N LYS A 261 -9.28 1.00 -23.24
CA LYS A 261 -9.59 0.98 -21.80
C LYS A 261 -9.75 -0.43 -21.25
N ARG A 262 -9.05 -1.40 -21.85
CA ARG A 262 -9.02 -2.81 -21.45
C ARG A 262 -7.88 -3.11 -20.50
N TRP A 263 -6.82 -2.33 -20.56
CA TRP A 263 -5.72 -2.44 -19.62
C TRP A 263 -5.10 -1.09 -19.32
N ALA A 264 -4.33 -1.06 -18.24
CA ALA A 264 -3.56 0.10 -17.84
C ALA A 264 -2.28 -0.35 -17.14
N THR A 265 -1.33 0.57 -17.03
CA THR A 265 -0.09 0.37 -16.29
C THR A 265 0.23 1.61 -15.47
N ALA A 266 0.79 1.42 -14.28
CA ALA A 266 1.21 2.51 -13.41
C ALA A 266 2.60 2.23 -12.83
N ARG A 267 3.46 3.23 -12.92
CA ARG A 267 4.81 3.23 -12.38
C ARG A 267 4.87 4.18 -11.21
N LEU A 268 5.11 3.61 -10.03
CA LEU A 268 5.23 4.36 -8.80
C LEU A 268 6.67 4.85 -8.65
N SER A 269 7.63 3.95 -8.88
CA SER A 269 9.09 4.17 -8.91
C SER A 269 9.71 3.42 -10.08
N ALA A 270 11.01 3.68 -10.30
CA ALA A 270 11.87 2.71 -10.96
C ALA A 270 11.70 1.27 -10.42
N SER A 271 11.44 1.14 -9.12
CA SER A 271 11.22 -0.11 -8.39
C SER A 271 9.78 -0.59 -8.22
N SER A 272 8.78 -0.04 -8.91
CA SER A 272 7.41 -0.54 -8.78
C SER A 272 6.62 -0.36 -10.06
N LEU A 273 6.11 -1.46 -10.60
CA LEU A 273 5.29 -1.50 -11.81
C LEU A 273 4.01 -2.28 -11.55
N ARG A 274 2.87 -1.68 -11.88
CA ARG A 274 1.56 -2.29 -11.73
C ARG A 274 0.85 -2.36 -13.06
N TYR A 275 0.22 -3.49 -13.35
CA TYR A 275 -0.67 -3.68 -14.47
C TYR A 275 -2.10 -3.88 -13.98
N TYR A 276 -3.04 -3.35 -14.75
CA TYR A 276 -4.46 -3.50 -14.50
C TYR A 276 -5.14 -4.09 -15.73
N GLY A 277 -5.92 -5.15 -15.55
CA GLY A 277 -6.98 -5.53 -16.47
C GLY A 277 -8.25 -4.77 -16.09
N LEU A 278 -8.87 -4.08 -17.04
CA LEU A 278 -10.01 -3.20 -16.81
C LEU A 278 -11.25 -3.74 -17.53
N GLY A 279 -12.41 -3.71 -16.85
CA GLY A 279 -13.68 -4.18 -17.40
C GLY A 279 -13.77 -5.70 -17.56
N LEU A 280 -13.00 -6.47 -16.79
CA LEU A 280 -13.09 -7.92 -16.80
C LEU A 280 -14.43 -8.40 -16.20
N GLU A 281 -14.92 -9.55 -16.62
CA GLU A 281 -16.02 -10.21 -15.92
C GLU A 281 -15.61 -10.60 -14.50
N ASN A 282 -16.55 -10.55 -13.56
CA ASN A 282 -16.27 -11.02 -12.21
C ASN A 282 -16.22 -12.55 -12.21
N GLY A 283 -15.19 -13.11 -11.60
CA GLY A 283 -14.96 -14.55 -11.62
C GLY A 283 -13.54 -14.94 -11.28
N ASN A 284 -13.27 -16.23 -11.40
CA ASN A 284 -11.94 -16.78 -11.19
C ASN A 284 -11.16 -16.80 -12.50
N TYR A 285 -9.92 -16.34 -12.44
CA TYR A 285 -9.02 -16.21 -13.58
C TYR A 285 -7.76 -17.02 -13.35
N ILE A 286 -7.26 -17.60 -14.43
CA ILE A 286 -5.88 -18.06 -14.54
C ILE A 286 -5.09 -16.93 -15.17
N VAL A 287 -4.15 -16.39 -14.39
CA VAL A 287 -3.22 -15.34 -14.80
C VAL A 287 -1.89 -15.98 -15.16
N ILE A 288 -1.44 -15.76 -16.37
CA ILE A 288 -0.15 -16.24 -16.87
C ILE A 288 0.75 -15.04 -17.09
N LEU A 289 1.91 -15.05 -16.44
CA LEU A 289 2.98 -14.09 -16.64
C LEU A 289 4.12 -14.79 -17.39
N GLN A 290 4.49 -14.26 -18.56
CA GLN A 290 5.63 -14.77 -19.32
C GLN A 290 6.78 -13.78 -19.25
N PHE A 291 7.94 -14.26 -18.83
CA PHE A 291 9.19 -13.51 -18.71
C PHE A 291 10.12 -14.03 -19.81
N ALA A 292 10.69 -13.13 -20.62
CA ALA A 292 11.62 -13.49 -21.67
C ALA A 292 12.82 -12.56 -21.63
N GLU A 293 13.99 -13.15 -21.38
CA GLU A 293 15.24 -12.41 -21.23
C GLU A 293 16.12 -12.58 -22.46
N ILE A 294 16.59 -11.45 -23.00
CA ILE A 294 17.38 -11.44 -24.23
C ILE A 294 18.78 -11.98 -23.96
N ALA A 295 19.38 -11.72 -22.79
CA ALA A 295 20.67 -12.34 -22.44
C ALA A 295 20.95 -12.26 -20.95
N PHE A 296 21.50 -13.32 -20.38
CA PHE A 296 22.11 -13.29 -19.05
C PHE A 296 23.61 -13.06 -19.18
N ALA A 297 24.10 -11.90 -18.73
CA ALA A 297 25.54 -11.69 -18.64
C ALA A 297 26.13 -12.51 -17.47
N ASN A 298 27.39 -12.92 -17.58
CA ASN A 298 28.11 -13.64 -16.51
C ASN A 298 28.82 -12.67 -15.56
N SER A 299 28.06 -11.83 -14.85
CA SER A 299 28.58 -11.05 -13.72
C SER A 299 27.78 -11.36 -12.46
N LEU A 300 28.46 -11.31 -11.31
CA LEU A 300 27.85 -11.44 -9.98
C LEU A 300 27.24 -10.13 -9.47
N THR A 301 27.16 -9.10 -10.31
CA THR A 301 26.64 -7.78 -9.93
C THR A 301 25.11 -7.74 -10.04
N TRP A 302 24.44 -7.02 -9.13
CA TRP A 302 22.98 -6.83 -9.16
C TRP A 302 22.48 -5.95 -10.31
N THR A 303 23.38 -5.22 -10.94
CA THR A 303 23.15 -4.42 -12.16
C THR A 303 22.97 -5.28 -13.42
N ASN A 304 23.14 -6.60 -13.31
CA ASN A 304 23.10 -7.51 -14.44
C ASN A 304 21.67 -7.93 -14.82
N HIS A 305 21.43 -7.97 -16.14
CA HIS A 305 20.25 -8.45 -16.84
C HIS A 305 19.65 -9.73 -16.24
N GLY A 306 20.47 -10.65 -15.72
CA GLY A 306 20.00 -11.91 -15.14
C GLY A 306 19.62 -11.92 -13.66
N ARG A 307 20.11 -10.98 -12.83
CA ARG A 307 19.85 -10.98 -11.37
C ARG A 307 18.72 -10.03 -10.96
N ARG A 308 17.73 -9.84 -11.83
CA ARG A 308 16.51 -9.10 -11.49
C ARG A 308 15.67 -9.94 -10.54
N VAL A 309 15.78 -9.62 -9.26
CA VAL A 309 14.95 -10.22 -8.23
C VAL A 309 13.81 -9.25 -7.91
N PHE A 310 12.58 -9.74 -7.85
CA PHE A 310 11.41 -8.95 -7.49
C PHE A 310 10.33 -9.76 -6.81
N ASP A 311 9.42 -9.06 -6.14
CA ASP A 311 8.22 -9.66 -5.59
C ASP A 311 7.08 -9.55 -6.61
N ILE A 312 6.26 -10.59 -6.66
CA ILE A 312 5.06 -10.65 -7.50
C ILE A 312 3.84 -10.67 -6.58
N PHE A 313 2.96 -9.69 -6.79
CA PHE A 313 1.66 -9.64 -6.15
C PHE A 313 0.56 -9.77 -7.19
N ILE A 314 -0.45 -10.57 -6.88
CA ILE A 314 -1.62 -10.79 -7.74
C ILE A 314 -2.88 -10.55 -6.92
N GLN A 315 -3.88 -9.96 -7.55
CA GLN A 315 -5.19 -9.77 -6.93
C GLN A 315 -5.78 -11.09 -6.44
N SER A 316 -6.09 -11.15 -5.16
CA SER A 316 -6.65 -12.33 -4.51
C SER A 316 -8.08 -12.07 -4.04
N ASN A 317 -8.78 -13.14 -3.68
CA ASN A 317 -10.09 -13.03 -3.05
C ASN A 317 -9.90 -12.43 -1.64
N PRO A 318 -10.61 -11.36 -1.24
CA PRO A 318 -10.60 -10.92 0.15
C PRO A 318 -11.05 -12.09 1.04
N ASN A 319 -10.14 -12.56 1.90
CA ASN A 319 -10.38 -13.68 2.80
C ASN A 319 -11.72 -13.45 3.54
N PRO A 320 -12.69 -14.39 3.53
CA PRO A 320 -14.03 -14.15 4.09
C PRO A 320 -14.02 -13.71 5.55
N LYS A 321 -13.01 -14.14 6.34
CA LYS A 321 -12.79 -13.65 7.71
C LYS A 321 -12.56 -12.12 7.76
N SER A 322 -11.89 -11.55 6.76
CA SER A 322 -11.63 -10.11 6.65
C SER A 322 -12.90 -9.31 6.28
N LEU A 323 -13.79 -9.90 5.49
CA LEU A 323 -15.09 -9.32 5.12
C LEU A 323 -16.03 -9.23 6.33
N ILE A 324 -16.08 -10.28 7.14
CA ILE A 324 -16.89 -10.33 8.37
C ILE A 324 -16.42 -9.25 9.37
N ILE A 325 -15.11 -9.14 9.60
CA ILE A 325 -14.54 -8.14 10.52
C ILE A 325 -14.82 -6.70 10.02
N THR A 326 -14.70 -6.46 8.72
CA THR A 326 -14.92 -5.12 8.14
C THR A 326 -16.40 -4.72 8.20
N ALA A 327 -17.31 -5.66 7.92
CA ALA A 327 -18.75 -5.42 8.03
C ALA A 327 -19.17 -5.18 9.48
N ALA A 328 -18.64 -5.96 10.43
CA ALA A 328 -18.89 -5.77 11.86
C ALA A 328 -18.37 -4.41 12.36
N ALA A 329 -17.18 -3.99 11.94
CA ALA A 329 -16.61 -2.69 12.30
C ALA A 329 -17.43 -1.52 11.73
N ALA A 330 -17.87 -1.62 10.47
CA ALA A 330 -18.71 -0.60 9.84
C ALA A 330 -20.10 -0.48 10.50
N ALA A 331 -20.72 -1.60 10.86
CA ALA A 331 -21.99 -1.63 11.60
C ALA A 331 -21.83 -1.01 12.99
N THR A 332 -20.73 -1.29 13.69
CA THR A 332 -20.45 -0.73 15.02
C THR A 332 -20.28 0.79 14.97
N ILE A 333 -19.66 1.34 13.93
CA ILE A 333 -19.50 2.78 13.72
C ILE A 333 -20.85 3.47 13.43
N ALA A 334 -21.73 2.81 12.68
CA ALA A 334 -23.07 3.35 12.37
C ALA A 334 -24.01 3.41 13.59
N ILE A 335 -23.72 2.63 14.65
CA ILE A 335 -24.51 2.58 15.88
C ILE A 335 -24.03 3.62 16.92
N LEU A 336 -22.88 4.26 16.72
CA LEU A 336 -22.45 5.35 17.60
C LEU A 336 -23.36 6.57 17.40
N PRO A 337 -24.02 7.09 18.45
CA PRO A 337 -24.86 8.27 18.32
C PRO A 337 -23.99 9.46 17.89
N LYS A 338 -24.36 10.10 16.77
CA LYS A 338 -23.83 11.41 16.42
C LYS A 338 -24.16 12.35 17.57
N ASN A 339 -23.14 12.92 18.20
CA ASN A 339 -23.31 14.02 19.14
C ASN A 339 -23.86 15.24 18.37
N GLU A 340 -25.17 15.35 18.26
CA GLU A 340 -25.84 16.61 17.98
C GLU A 340 -26.15 17.28 19.32
N SER A 341 -25.39 18.33 19.62
CA SER A 341 -25.73 19.31 20.64
C SER A 341 -27.02 20.05 20.23
N ARG A 342 -28.16 19.67 20.80
CA ARG A 342 -29.37 20.52 20.82
C ARG A 342 -29.91 20.62 22.24
N ASN A 343 -30.12 21.86 22.66
CA ASN A 343 -30.70 22.28 23.94
C ASN A 343 -31.99 21.52 24.26
N PHE A 344 -32.09 21.02 25.49
CA PHE A 344 -33.30 20.49 26.09
C PHE A 344 -33.67 21.35 27.30
N ASP A 345 -34.52 22.36 27.07
CA ASP A 345 -35.43 22.87 28.08
C ASP A 345 -36.86 22.51 27.63
N GLU A 346 -37.67 22.09 28.60
CA GLU A 346 -39.10 21.74 28.51
C GLU A 346 -39.50 20.49 27.70
N LEU A 347 -39.84 19.41 28.40
CA LEU A 347 -41.20 18.85 28.37
C LEU A 347 -41.39 17.71 29.40
N SER A 348 -42.47 17.85 30.14
CA SER A 348 -42.96 17.03 31.25
C SER A 348 -43.66 15.73 30.79
N LEU A 349 -43.74 14.80 31.74
CA LEU A 349 -44.26 13.44 31.66
C LEU A 349 -45.75 13.31 31.25
N SER A 350 -46.09 12.38 30.34
CA SER A 350 -47.07 11.29 30.57
C SER A 350 -47.08 10.26 29.40
N PRO A 351 -47.60 9.02 29.59
CA PRO A 351 -47.11 7.82 28.88
C PRO A 351 -48.11 7.27 27.85
N TYR A 352 -47.68 6.98 26.60
CA TYR A 352 -48.24 5.87 25.79
C TYR A 352 -47.43 5.60 24.50
N ARG A 353 -47.32 4.30 24.20
CA ARG A 353 -46.91 3.61 22.94
C ARG A 353 -45.42 3.43 22.63
N ARG A 354 -45.00 2.18 22.87
CA ARG A 354 -43.99 1.43 22.10
C ARG A 354 -44.11 1.74 20.60
N ASN A 355 -43.00 2.05 19.93
CA ASN A 355 -42.93 2.01 18.47
C ASN A 355 -41.69 1.21 18.04
N PRO A 356 -41.86 0.05 17.36
CA PRO A 356 -40.77 -0.80 16.90
C PRO A 356 -40.26 -0.26 15.54
N ARG A 357 -39.26 0.64 15.55
CA ARG A 357 -38.65 1.12 14.30
C ARG A 357 -37.15 0.87 14.14
N ASN A 358 -36.48 0.34 15.17
CA ASN A 358 -35.05 0.01 15.08
C ASN A 358 -34.75 -1.47 14.78
N VAL A 359 -35.77 -2.34 14.78
CA VAL A 359 -35.61 -3.75 14.40
C VAL A 359 -35.65 -3.93 12.87
N HIS A 360 -36.34 -3.04 12.15
CA HIS A 360 -36.44 -3.09 10.69
C HIS A 360 -35.14 -2.69 9.94
N ALA A 361 -34.20 -2.00 10.59
CA ALA A 361 -32.93 -1.65 9.95
C ALA A 361 -31.99 -2.86 9.81
N LEU A 362 -32.14 -3.88 10.67
CA LEU A 362 -31.34 -5.10 10.63
C LEU A 362 -31.91 -6.12 9.62
N GLU A 363 -33.24 -6.24 9.52
CA GLU A 363 -33.90 -7.08 8.51
C GLU A 363 -33.66 -6.58 7.08
N PHE A 364 -33.67 -5.26 6.87
CA PHE A 364 -33.41 -4.70 5.53
C PHE A 364 -31.95 -4.84 5.06
N ALA A 365 -31.00 -4.99 6.00
CA ALA A 365 -29.60 -5.23 5.66
C ALA A 365 -29.30 -6.71 5.34
N ILE A 366 -30.16 -7.64 5.79
CA ILE A 366 -30.02 -9.08 5.56
C ILE A 366 -30.67 -9.51 4.23
N GLU A 367 -31.63 -8.75 3.71
CA GLU A 367 -32.33 -9.07 2.45
C GLU A 367 -31.56 -8.79 1.15
N LEU A 368 -30.38 -8.15 1.21
CA LEU A 368 -29.59 -7.79 0.01
C LEU A 368 -28.37 -8.68 -0.29
N GLY A 369 -28.25 -9.85 0.35
CA GLY A 369 -27.17 -10.77 0.02
C GLY A 369 -27.50 -12.21 0.36
N LYS A 370 -27.75 -13.03 -0.66
CA LYS A 370 -27.68 -14.49 -0.56
C LYS A 370 -26.26 -14.91 -0.18
N VAL A 371 -25.94 -14.89 1.11
CA VAL A 371 -24.71 -15.46 1.68
C VAL A 371 -25.14 -16.62 2.55
N GLU A 372 -24.90 -17.84 2.08
CA GLU A 372 -24.94 -19.03 2.94
C GLU A 372 -23.80 -18.90 3.98
N LEU A 373 -24.17 -18.59 5.22
CA LEU A 373 -23.23 -18.52 6.34
C LEU A 373 -22.90 -19.93 6.85
N PRO A 374 -21.62 -20.28 7.05
CA PRO A 374 -21.28 -21.45 7.84
C PRO A 374 -21.48 -21.14 9.32
N THR A 375 -22.38 -21.91 9.94
CA THR A 375 -22.56 -22.20 11.39
C THR A 375 -22.68 -21.01 12.37
N MET A 376 -23.81 -20.98 13.09
CA MET A 376 -24.22 -20.01 14.14
C MET A 376 -23.18 -19.70 15.25
N GLU A 377 -22.16 -20.55 15.40
CA GLU A 377 -21.13 -20.43 16.46
C GLU A 377 -20.22 -19.20 16.27
N ILE A 378 -19.89 -18.85 15.02
CA ILE A 378 -18.97 -17.74 14.70
C ILE A 378 -19.65 -16.37 14.85
N VAL A 379 -20.97 -16.32 14.63
CA VAL A 379 -21.77 -15.09 14.76
C VAL A 379 -21.86 -14.67 16.23
N CYS A 380 -21.95 -15.63 17.17
CA CYS A 380 -22.01 -15.36 18.60
C CYS A 380 -20.70 -14.77 19.16
N GLU A 381 -19.54 -15.30 18.78
CA GLU A 381 -18.23 -14.81 19.27
C GLU A 381 -17.95 -13.36 18.83
N ALA A 382 -18.31 -13.01 17.59
CA ALA A 382 -18.16 -11.64 17.09
C ALA A 382 -19.11 -10.66 17.79
N PHE A 383 -20.32 -11.11 18.15
CA PHE A 383 -21.32 -10.31 18.84
C PHE A 383 -20.94 -10.07 20.31
N GLU A 384 -20.38 -11.07 21.01
CA GLU A 384 -19.90 -10.92 22.39
C GLU A 384 -18.73 -9.93 22.50
N ALA A 385 -17.78 -9.97 21.56
CA ALA A 385 -16.64 -9.06 21.55
C ALA A 385 -17.08 -7.59 21.32
N ALA A 386 -18.04 -7.37 20.42
CA ALA A 386 -18.61 -6.05 20.17
C ALA A 386 -19.43 -5.53 21.37
N ALA A 387 -20.29 -6.37 21.95
CA ALA A 387 -21.12 -6.01 23.10
C ALA A 387 -20.28 -5.64 24.33
N THR A 388 -19.17 -6.35 24.58
CA THR A 388 -18.29 -6.09 25.72
C THR A 388 -17.57 -4.74 25.61
N ALA A 389 -17.14 -4.36 24.39
CA ALA A 389 -16.49 -3.07 24.13
C ALA A 389 -17.47 -1.89 24.20
N THR A 390 -18.73 -2.09 23.79
CA THR A 390 -19.79 -1.07 23.92
C THR A 390 -20.24 -0.90 25.37
N LEU A 391 -20.34 -1.99 26.15
CA LEU A 391 -20.69 -1.95 27.57
C LEU A 391 -19.64 -1.24 28.44
N SER A 392 -18.35 -1.46 28.17
CA SER A 392 -17.26 -0.78 28.91
C SER A 392 -17.29 0.75 28.73
N LYS A 393 -17.61 1.25 27.54
CA LYS A 393 -17.74 2.70 27.29
C LYS A 393 -19.02 3.31 27.86
N ILE A 394 -20.10 2.52 27.94
CA ILE A 394 -21.35 2.93 28.59
C ILE A 394 -21.17 2.99 30.12
N GLU A 395 -20.41 2.07 30.72
CA GLU A 395 -20.09 2.10 32.15
C GLU A 395 -19.22 3.32 32.52
N GLU A 396 -18.22 3.67 31.71
CA GLU A 396 -17.43 4.90 31.91
C GLU A 396 -18.27 6.18 31.77
N ALA A 397 -19.20 6.23 30.82
CA ALA A 397 -20.12 7.37 30.67
C ALA A 397 -21.18 7.46 31.79
N CYS A 398 -21.63 6.32 32.34
CA CYS A 398 -22.59 6.25 33.44
C CYS A 398 -21.99 6.68 34.79
N ILE A 399 -20.68 6.51 35.00
CA ILE A 399 -19.99 6.96 36.22
C ILE A 399 -19.90 8.50 36.29
N ILE A 400 -19.86 9.18 35.13
CA ILE A 400 -19.62 10.63 35.08
C ILE A 400 -20.92 11.44 35.18
N TYR A 401 -22.04 10.97 34.62
CA TYR A 401 -23.20 11.85 34.42
C TYR A 401 -24.46 11.60 35.28
N ARG A 402 -24.91 10.36 35.59
CA ARG A 402 -26.08 10.10 36.48
C ARG A 402 -26.15 8.65 37.03
N PRO A 403 -25.99 8.40 38.36
CA PRO A 403 -25.96 7.05 38.93
C PRO A 403 -27.30 6.29 38.98
N HIS A 404 -28.45 6.98 38.95
CA HIS A 404 -29.75 6.39 39.29
C HIS A 404 -30.53 5.72 38.14
N HIS A 405 -29.98 5.65 36.92
CA HIS A 405 -30.63 4.96 35.78
C HIS A 405 -30.01 3.60 35.41
N CYS A 406 -29.02 3.11 36.16
CA CYS A 406 -28.37 1.80 35.96
C CYS A 406 -29.15 0.59 36.50
N ARG A 407 -30.50 0.61 36.52
CA ARG A 407 -31.30 -0.60 36.87
C ARG A 407 -31.78 -1.41 35.66
N ILE A 408 -31.68 -0.87 34.43
CA ILE A 408 -32.19 -1.54 33.22
C ILE A 408 -31.09 -2.33 32.47
N ALA A 409 -29.81 -2.07 32.73
CA ALA A 409 -28.69 -2.79 32.08
C ALA A 409 -28.37 -4.18 32.66
N ARG A 410 -29.21 -4.73 33.55
CA ARG A 410 -29.00 -6.06 34.16
C ARG A 410 -29.81 -7.20 33.52
N SER A 411 -30.67 -6.95 32.53
CA SER A 411 -31.49 -8.02 31.92
C SER A 411 -30.91 -8.68 30.66
N SER A 412 -29.77 -8.21 30.13
CA SER A 412 -29.19 -8.76 28.88
C SER A 412 -28.16 -9.87 29.10
N LYS A 413 -27.93 -10.33 30.34
CA LYS A 413 -26.84 -11.26 30.68
C LYS A 413 -27.18 -12.76 30.63
N ASN A 414 -28.38 -13.14 30.18
CA ASN A 414 -28.88 -14.52 30.28
C ASN A 414 -29.06 -15.27 28.95
N PHE A 415 -28.31 -14.93 27.90
CA PHE A 415 -28.45 -15.65 26.61
C PHE A 415 -27.30 -16.61 26.25
N CYS A 416 -26.20 -16.65 26.99
CA CYS A 416 -25.13 -17.65 26.82
C CYS A 416 -24.48 -17.98 28.16
N SER A 417 -25.11 -18.85 28.95
CA SER A 417 -24.48 -19.43 30.14
C SER A 417 -24.23 -20.93 29.93
N HIS A 418 -23.04 -21.30 29.45
CA HIS A 418 -22.26 -22.46 29.92
C HIS A 418 -20.96 -22.64 29.12
N ARG A 419 -19.89 -21.94 29.54
CA ARG A 419 -18.51 -22.46 29.74
C ARG A 419 -17.53 -21.28 29.90
N GLN A 420 -17.13 -21.04 31.15
CA GLN A 420 -15.95 -20.23 31.45
C GLN A 420 -14.72 -21.14 31.48
N ARG A 421 -13.65 -20.70 30.79
CA ARG A 421 -12.32 -20.39 31.35
C ARG A 421 -11.33 -20.20 30.22
N VAL A 422 -10.87 -18.97 29.97
CA VAL A 422 -9.44 -18.58 30.01
C VAL A 422 -9.37 -17.06 30.17
N THR A 423 -8.69 -16.65 31.23
CA THR A 423 -8.21 -15.30 31.55
C THR A 423 -7.08 -14.86 30.62
N ARG A 424 -7.18 -13.67 29.99
CA ARG A 424 -6.05 -12.74 29.72
C ARG A 424 -6.50 -11.41 29.06
N SER A 425 -6.25 -10.30 29.78
CA SER A 425 -5.82 -8.95 29.34
C SER A 425 -6.42 -8.30 28.07
N PRO A 426 -7.15 -7.16 28.18
CA PRO A 426 -7.62 -6.39 27.04
C PRO A 426 -6.53 -5.41 26.55
N GLU A 427 -5.58 -5.92 25.77
CA GLU A 427 -4.59 -5.08 25.04
C GLU A 427 -4.60 -5.35 23.52
N LEU A 428 -5.59 -6.09 23.00
CA LEU A 428 -5.66 -6.53 21.61
C LEU A 428 -6.96 -6.11 20.93
N LEU A 429 -7.21 -4.80 20.82
CA LEU A 429 -8.30 -4.29 19.96
C LEU A 429 -7.92 -3.00 19.18
N GLN A 430 -6.62 -2.72 19.01
CA GLN A 430 -6.14 -1.57 18.22
C GLN A 430 -5.34 -1.93 16.96
N SER A 431 -5.27 -3.19 16.52
CA SER A 431 -4.42 -3.57 15.38
C SER A 431 -5.11 -4.28 14.20
N SER A 432 -6.43 -4.48 14.23
CA SER A 432 -7.13 -5.29 13.22
C SER A 432 -8.18 -4.53 12.37
N VAL A 433 -7.90 -3.27 12.02
CA VAL A 433 -8.34 -2.80 10.70
C VAL A 433 -7.39 -3.44 9.70
N VAL A 434 -7.67 -4.69 9.33
CA VAL A 434 -7.04 -5.38 8.21
C VAL A 434 -7.31 -4.52 6.98
N LYS A 435 -6.35 -3.68 6.63
CA LYS A 435 -6.38 -2.91 5.38
C LYS A 435 -6.53 -3.93 4.25
N LYS A 436 -7.65 -3.82 3.55
CA LYS A 436 -8.01 -4.53 2.32
C LYS A 436 -6.81 -4.49 1.36
N LYS A 437 -5.92 -5.49 1.43
CA LYS A 437 -4.87 -5.67 0.43
C LYS A 437 -5.58 -6.38 -0.72
N ASN A 438 -5.97 -5.63 -1.75
CA ASN A 438 -6.63 -6.22 -2.90
C ASN A 438 -5.70 -7.18 -3.65
N SER A 439 -4.37 -7.05 -3.45
CA SER A 439 -3.34 -7.92 -4.01
C SER A 439 -2.49 -8.59 -2.91
N GLU A 440 -2.24 -9.89 -3.06
CA GLU A 440 -1.44 -10.72 -2.15
C GLU A 440 -0.07 -11.05 -2.74
N LEU A 441 0.94 -11.20 -1.89
CA LEU A 441 2.27 -11.64 -2.28
C LEU A 441 2.20 -13.12 -2.67
N VAL A 442 2.38 -13.44 -3.94
CA VAL A 442 2.32 -14.81 -4.45
C VAL A 442 3.71 -15.43 -4.64
N ILE A 443 4.72 -14.61 -4.97
CA ILE A 443 6.12 -15.03 -5.02
C ILE A 443 6.99 -13.92 -4.43
N LYS A 444 7.80 -14.30 -3.45
CA LYS A 444 8.87 -13.45 -2.92
C LYS A 444 10.18 -13.80 -3.64
N ASP A 445 11.00 -12.79 -3.90
CA ASP A 445 12.35 -12.98 -4.43
C ASP A 445 12.42 -13.78 -5.74
N PHE A 446 11.47 -13.53 -6.64
CA PHE A 446 11.43 -14.15 -7.96
C PHE A 446 12.64 -13.72 -8.80
N ASP A 447 13.47 -14.69 -9.20
CA ASP A 447 14.67 -14.53 -10.00
C ASP A 447 14.49 -15.23 -11.35
N ILE A 448 14.37 -14.44 -12.43
CA ILE A 448 14.12 -14.98 -13.77
C ILE A 448 15.25 -15.91 -14.23
N ARG A 449 16.52 -15.57 -13.96
CA ARG A 449 17.67 -16.40 -14.38
C ARG A 449 17.66 -17.74 -13.66
N LYS A 450 17.36 -17.74 -12.36
CA LYS A 450 17.26 -18.98 -11.58
C LYS A 450 16.16 -19.88 -12.13
N GLU A 451 15.01 -19.32 -12.45
CA GLU A 451 13.86 -20.06 -12.99
C GLU A 451 14.09 -20.55 -14.43
N ALA A 452 14.91 -19.84 -15.19
CA ALA A 452 15.39 -20.27 -16.51
C ALA A 452 16.52 -21.31 -16.48
N GLY A 453 16.92 -21.80 -15.29
CA GLY A 453 18.04 -22.73 -15.14
C GLY A 453 19.40 -22.11 -15.53
N GLY A 454 19.51 -20.78 -15.57
CA GLY A 454 20.70 -20.05 -16.00
C GLY A 454 20.88 -19.92 -17.51
N VAL A 455 19.89 -20.33 -18.33
CA VAL A 455 19.97 -20.35 -19.79
C VAL A 455 19.37 -19.07 -20.39
N SER A 456 20.17 -18.30 -21.14
CA SER A 456 19.70 -17.12 -21.88
C SER A 456 18.64 -17.48 -22.93
N PHE A 457 17.77 -16.54 -23.29
CA PHE A 457 16.69 -16.72 -24.29
C PHE A 457 15.66 -17.80 -23.96
N GLN A 458 15.72 -18.39 -22.77
CA GLN A 458 14.71 -19.30 -22.28
C GLN A 458 13.53 -18.49 -21.73
N ALA A 459 12.34 -18.71 -22.29
CA ALA A 459 11.12 -18.15 -21.73
C ALA A 459 10.77 -18.84 -20.41
N VAL A 460 10.44 -18.03 -19.40
CA VAL A 460 9.95 -18.48 -18.10
C VAL A 460 8.47 -18.11 -18.00
N GLN A 461 7.63 -19.09 -17.66
CA GLN A 461 6.20 -18.87 -17.47
C GLN A 461 5.80 -19.16 -16.03
N LYS A 462 4.98 -18.29 -15.44
CA LYS A 462 4.35 -18.51 -14.15
C LYS A 462 2.85 -18.35 -14.25
N GLU A 463 2.14 -19.28 -13.61
CA GLU A 463 0.69 -19.33 -13.57
C GLU A 463 0.20 -19.03 -12.15
N PHE A 464 -0.82 -18.20 -12.04
CA PHE A 464 -1.44 -17.79 -10.79
C PHE A 464 -2.96 -17.85 -10.91
N LYS A 465 -3.63 -18.14 -9.78
CA LYS A 465 -5.08 -17.99 -9.68
C LYS A 465 -5.38 -16.59 -9.12
N ALA A 466 -6.35 -15.92 -9.73
CA ALA A 466 -6.82 -14.61 -9.29
C ALA A 466 -8.34 -14.58 -9.26
N THR A 467 -8.91 -13.70 -8.43
CA THR A 467 -10.36 -13.46 -8.38
C THR A 467 -10.66 -12.01 -8.74
N VAL A 468 -11.43 -11.82 -9.80
CA VAL A 468 -11.97 -10.52 -10.22
C VAL A 468 -13.32 -10.33 -9.54
N SER A 469 -13.43 -9.30 -8.69
CA SER A 469 -14.64 -9.02 -7.91
C SER A 469 -15.24 -7.64 -8.16
N GLN A 470 -14.52 -6.78 -8.88
CA GLN A 470 -14.91 -5.39 -9.16
C GLN A 470 -14.61 -5.00 -10.62
N ASN A 471 -14.72 -5.98 -11.53
CA ASN A 471 -14.41 -5.85 -12.95
C ASN A 471 -12.98 -5.39 -13.27
N TYR A 472 -12.04 -5.53 -12.34
CA TYR A 472 -10.62 -5.29 -12.60
C TYR A 472 -9.75 -6.38 -11.98
N LEU A 473 -8.57 -6.53 -12.57
CA LEU A 473 -7.48 -7.38 -12.10
C LEU A 473 -6.25 -6.52 -11.89
N GLU A 474 -5.62 -6.60 -10.72
CA GLU A 474 -4.35 -5.95 -10.43
C GLU A 474 -3.20 -6.96 -10.34
N ILE A 475 -2.08 -6.60 -10.97
CA ILE A 475 -0.80 -7.33 -10.91
C ILE A 475 0.28 -6.32 -10.54
N HIS A 476 1.08 -6.60 -9.51
CA HIS A 476 2.14 -5.70 -9.05
C HIS A 476 3.49 -6.41 -9.00
N LEU A 477 4.46 -5.85 -9.71
CA LEU A 477 5.86 -6.26 -9.73
C LEU A 477 6.68 -5.23 -8.95
N PHE A 478 7.41 -5.68 -7.93
CA PHE A 478 8.06 -4.80 -6.96
C PHE A 478 9.53 -5.12 -6.72
N TRP A 479 10.38 -4.12 -6.91
CA TRP A 479 11.84 -4.16 -6.71
C TRP A 479 12.24 -3.27 -5.53
N ALA A 480 11.61 -3.40 -4.36
CA ALA A 480 12.26 -2.82 -3.18
C ALA A 480 13.51 -3.60 -2.91
N GLY A 481 14.61 -2.96 -3.25
CA GLY A 481 15.80 -3.24 -2.54
C GLY A 481 16.51 -4.53 -2.91
N LYS A 482 16.69 -4.72 -4.21
CA LYS A 482 17.33 -5.93 -4.76
C LYS A 482 18.44 -5.55 -5.73
N GLY A 483 19.13 -4.44 -5.42
CA GLY A 483 20.25 -3.91 -6.19
C GLY A 483 19.93 -3.34 -7.58
N THR A 484 18.65 -3.24 -7.95
CA THR A 484 18.20 -2.54 -9.16
C THR A 484 17.81 -1.10 -8.83
N CYS A 485 18.65 -0.14 -9.22
CA CYS A 485 18.40 1.30 -9.00
C CYS A 485 17.56 1.95 -10.11
N CYS A 486 17.48 1.32 -11.29
CA CYS A 486 16.90 1.88 -12.51
C CYS A 486 15.96 0.90 -13.21
N ILE A 487 15.06 1.43 -14.03
CA ILE A 487 14.22 0.64 -14.94
C ILE A 487 15.12 0.14 -16.07
N PRO A 488 15.06 -1.15 -16.42
CA PRO A 488 15.78 -1.65 -17.58
C PRO A 488 15.23 -1.05 -18.89
N ASN A 489 16.09 -0.53 -19.77
CA ASN A 489 15.69 -0.07 -21.10
C ASN A 489 15.21 -1.26 -21.97
N PRO A 490 14.01 -1.20 -22.59
CA PRO A 490 13.41 -2.33 -23.32
C PRO A 490 14.30 -2.96 -24.41
N ALA A 491 15.11 -2.16 -25.11
CA ALA A 491 15.99 -2.62 -26.19
C ALA A 491 17.32 -3.23 -25.71
N THR A 492 17.78 -2.86 -24.52
CA THR A 492 19.06 -3.34 -23.97
C THR A 492 18.85 -4.51 -23.02
N TYR A 493 17.75 -4.53 -22.28
CA TYR A 493 17.53 -5.45 -21.16
C TYR A 493 16.30 -6.35 -21.31
N GLY A 494 15.55 -6.24 -22.42
CA GLY A 494 14.26 -6.90 -22.60
C GLY A 494 13.18 -6.33 -21.67
N PRO A 495 11.90 -6.49 -22.01
CA PRO A 495 10.81 -6.16 -21.10
C PRO A 495 10.82 -7.19 -19.96
N ILE A 496 10.70 -6.72 -18.72
CA ILE A 496 10.73 -7.59 -17.52
C ILE A 496 9.72 -8.72 -17.68
N ILE A 497 8.51 -8.35 -18.08
CA ILE A 497 7.45 -9.26 -18.47
C ILE A 497 7.26 -9.08 -19.97
N SER A 498 7.18 -10.16 -20.72
CA SER A 498 6.96 -10.13 -22.17
C SER A 498 5.48 -10.16 -22.50
N THR A 499 4.72 -10.99 -21.79
CA THR A 499 3.26 -11.01 -21.93
C THR A 499 2.56 -11.24 -20.58
N ILE A 500 1.37 -10.68 -20.49
CA ILE A 500 0.40 -10.94 -19.43
C ILE A 500 -0.85 -11.48 -20.11
N SER A 501 -1.38 -12.59 -19.62
CA SER A 501 -2.73 -13.01 -20.00
C SER A 501 -3.55 -13.37 -18.77
N ALA A 502 -4.84 -13.06 -18.81
CA ALA A 502 -5.80 -13.56 -17.84
C ALA A 502 -7.00 -14.16 -18.59
N THR A 503 -7.28 -15.42 -18.35
CA THR A 503 -8.44 -16.13 -18.92
C THR A 503 -9.31 -16.69 -17.80
N PRO A 504 -10.63 -16.80 -17.98
CA PRO A 504 -11.49 -17.44 -17.00
C PRO A 504 -10.96 -18.84 -16.71
N GLY A 505 -10.64 -19.11 -15.44
CA GLY A 505 -10.40 -20.49 -15.01
C GLY A 505 -11.73 -21.20 -15.14
N LYS A 506 -11.79 -22.30 -15.89
CA LYS A 506 -13.03 -23.09 -16.01
C LYS A 506 -13.64 -23.23 -14.61
N SER A 507 -14.79 -22.58 -14.40
CA SER A 507 -15.72 -23.08 -13.40
C SER A 507 -16.04 -24.48 -13.89
N VAL A 508 -15.58 -25.51 -13.18
CA VAL A 508 -16.23 -26.80 -13.32
C VAL A 508 -17.69 -26.51 -12.95
N PRO A 509 -18.63 -26.68 -13.89
CA PRO A 509 -20.03 -26.36 -13.66
C PRO A 509 -20.61 -27.15 -12.49
#